data_AF-A0A202DQK4-F1
#
_entry.id   AF-A0A202DQK4-F1
#
_cell.length_a   1.000
_cell.length_b   1.000
_cell.length_c   1.000
_cell.angle_alpha   90.00
_cell.angle_beta   90.00
_cell.angle_gamma   90.00
#
_symmetry.space_group_name_H-M   'P 1'
#
loop_
_entity.id
_entity.type
_entity.pdbx_description
1 polymer ?
#
loop_
_entity_poly.entity_id
_entity_poly.type
_entity_poly.pdbx_seq_one_letter_code
_entity_poly.pdbx_strand_id
1 'polypeptide(L)'
;MTTRFFSWFFVVVWAALIFLLSSIPSLNSGLGVWDLILRKLAHIVVFGILTGFLIRAFRRTWPDLPARKIIIWSFTLAFLYALSDEIHQGFVPGRTCSAMDVGFDTLGILMTNGAFLIMKQKFIKLFLLCLAVLVVGCGPQSQFNKAMKLEKEGRFSEAWKRYQEFVAHHPNDPLAAEALFRAGWVTQKGLNDFFAAQIYYEKVTTEYPQSKPWAQAAALQIINCPDYFPLIPGSEWEEGDSDTKGSIAKTVTRCLSLKNTKKTLPSEAAILKRSFYGGSKKFQTSSYVYRKSNKELKEYVSENDSRSKTILKWPLTIGQKWRTPMGGRFFVYELVGIKEKIKVAAGEFEGCLKVKSSIEGSPGKRFEYYAPGVGRILTTLSSSHGEKRNTELISYKIAAFPGFGSRDPSP
;
A
#
# COMPACT_ATOMS: atom_id res chain seq x y z
N MET A 1 29.93 49.20 -28.68
CA MET A 1 31.21 48.65 -28.15
C MET A 1 31.03 47.98 -26.78
N THR A 2 30.28 48.57 -25.85
CA THR A 2 30.07 48.10 -24.46
C THR A 2 29.64 46.63 -24.32
N THR A 3 28.73 46.14 -25.16
CA THR A 3 28.21 44.76 -25.07
C THR A 3 29.22 43.66 -25.45
N ARG A 4 30.21 43.98 -26.29
CA ARG A 4 31.27 43.05 -26.71
C ARG A 4 32.29 42.86 -25.60
N PHE A 5 32.82 43.96 -25.07
CA PHE A 5 33.75 43.96 -23.94
C PHE A 5 33.14 43.28 -22.71
N PHE A 6 31.88 43.58 -22.40
CA PHE A 6 31.17 42.96 -21.28
C PHE A 6 31.03 41.43 -21.44
N SER A 7 31.06 40.91 -22.67
CA SER A 7 30.92 39.47 -22.88
C SER A 7 32.21 38.69 -22.62
N TRP A 8 33.34 39.28 -22.99
CA TRP A 8 34.68 38.75 -22.68
C TRP A 8 35.06 38.95 -21.22
N PHE A 9 34.56 40.00 -20.56
CA PHE A 9 34.74 40.20 -19.13
C PHE A 9 34.34 38.96 -18.31
N PHE A 10 33.17 38.37 -18.57
CA PHE A 10 32.75 37.13 -17.88
C PHE A 10 33.64 35.92 -18.18
N VAL A 11 34.22 35.82 -19.38
CA VAL A 11 35.17 34.75 -19.70
C VAL A 11 36.40 34.88 -18.81
N VAL A 12 36.95 36.09 -18.71
CA VAL A 12 38.14 36.37 -17.90
C VAL A 12 37.85 36.18 -16.41
N VAL A 13 36.74 36.71 -15.90
CA VAL A 13 36.35 36.54 -14.49
C VAL A 13 36.16 35.07 -14.14
N TRP A 14 35.52 34.31 -15.03
CA TRP A 14 35.32 32.89 -14.78
C TRP A 14 36.63 32.11 -14.84
N ALA A 15 37.49 32.37 -15.83
CA ALA A 15 38.83 31.79 -15.88
C ALA A 15 39.64 32.13 -14.61
N ALA A 16 39.62 33.37 -14.15
CA ALA A 16 40.27 33.76 -12.89
C ALA A 16 39.72 32.98 -11.69
N LEU A 17 38.40 32.76 -11.62
CA LEU A 17 37.78 31.93 -10.58
C LEU A 17 38.27 30.48 -10.64
N ILE A 18 38.37 29.88 -11.83
CA ILE A 18 38.90 28.52 -12.02
C ILE A 18 40.31 28.44 -11.47
N PHE A 19 41.18 29.36 -11.92
CA PHE A 19 42.57 29.43 -11.49
C PHE A 19 42.71 29.55 -9.97
N LEU A 20 41.88 30.39 -9.32
CA LEU A 20 41.87 30.54 -7.86
C LEU A 20 41.45 29.25 -7.15
N LEU A 21 40.41 28.56 -7.63
CA LEU A 21 39.96 27.29 -7.05
C LEU A 21 41.00 26.17 -7.26
N SER A 22 41.68 26.18 -8.39
CA SER A 22 42.76 25.23 -8.73
C SER A 22 44.04 25.47 -7.91
N SER A 23 44.23 26.67 -7.36
CA SER A 23 45.37 27.03 -6.51
C SER A 23 45.27 26.48 -5.06
N ILE A 24 44.17 25.82 -4.69
CA ILE A 24 43.92 25.36 -3.31
C ILE A 24 44.56 23.98 -3.07
N PRO A 25 45.55 23.81 -2.16
CA PRO A 25 46.35 22.58 -1.99
C PRO A 25 45.58 21.31 -1.59
N SER A 26 44.42 21.41 -0.95
CA SER A 26 43.56 20.25 -0.71
C SER A 26 42.11 20.65 -0.44
N LEU A 27 41.18 20.01 -1.15
CA LEU A 27 39.74 20.04 -0.88
C LEU A 27 39.35 18.62 -0.49
N ASN A 28 39.68 18.23 0.74
CA ASN A 28 39.17 16.99 1.33
C ASN A 28 38.03 17.34 2.27
N SER A 29 36.79 17.05 1.85
CA SER A 29 35.60 17.34 2.64
C SER A 29 35.26 16.26 3.68
N GLY A 30 36.04 15.17 3.76
CA GLY A 30 35.77 14.03 4.64
C GLY A 30 34.64 13.10 4.16
N LEU A 31 34.09 13.31 2.96
CA LEU A 31 32.96 12.56 2.41
C LEU A 31 33.34 11.26 1.67
N GLY A 32 34.61 10.87 1.68
CA GLY A 32 35.09 9.64 1.04
C GLY A 32 34.85 9.60 -0.48
N VAL A 33 34.23 8.55 -1.00
CA VAL A 33 33.97 8.36 -2.44
C VAL A 33 33.13 9.50 -3.05
N TRP A 34 32.23 10.10 -2.26
CA TRP A 34 31.40 11.21 -2.72
C TRP A 34 32.22 12.46 -3.05
N ASP A 35 33.35 12.68 -2.37
CA ASP A 35 34.26 13.79 -2.64
C ASP A 35 34.92 13.65 -4.03
N LEU A 36 35.24 12.41 -4.42
CA LEU A 36 35.75 12.13 -5.77
C LEU A 36 34.68 12.41 -6.84
N ILE A 37 33.45 11.93 -6.63
CA ILE A 37 32.34 12.13 -7.58
C ILE A 37 32.04 13.63 -7.75
N LEU A 38 31.92 14.36 -6.64
CA LEU A 38 31.60 15.79 -6.68
C LEU A 38 32.70 16.60 -7.37
N ARG A 39 33.99 16.27 -7.16
CA ARG A 39 35.09 16.95 -7.85
C ARG A 39 35.05 16.71 -9.36
N LYS A 40 34.85 15.48 -9.83
CA LYS A 40 34.74 15.21 -11.27
C LYS A 40 33.54 15.89 -11.90
N LEU A 41 32.41 15.97 -11.20
CA LEU A 41 31.25 16.74 -11.65
C LEU A 41 31.54 18.25 -11.69
N ALA A 42 32.28 18.78 -10.71
CA ALA A 42 32.67 20.19 -10.70
C ALA A 42 33.53 20.54 -11.91
N HIS A 43 34.51 19.69 -12.28
CA HIS A 43 35.31 19.84 -13.50
C HIS A 43 34.45 19.97 -14.77
N ILE A 44 33.50 19.05 -14.97
CA ILE A 44 32.54 19.11 -16.09
C ILE A 44 31.77 20.45 -16.09
N VAL A 45 31.23 20.85 -14.95
CA VAL A 45 30.37 22.06 -14.84
C VAL A 45 31.17 23.32 -15.09
N VAL A 46 32.33 23.45 -14.46
CA VAL A 46 33.15 24.66 -14.47
C VAL A 46 33.70 24.94 -15.87
N PHE A 47 34.21 23.93 -16.57
CA PHE A 47 34.67 24.06 -17.95
C PHE A 47 33.52 24.12 -18.97
N GLY A 48 32.36 23.54 -18.64
CA GLY A 48 31.13 23.75 -19.40
C GLY A 48 30.68 25.22 -19.39
N ILE A 49 30.67 25.87 -18.22
CA ILE A 49 30.32 27.28 -18.09
C ILE A 49 31.33 28.18 -18.83
N LEU A 50 32.64 27.89 -18.70
CA LEU A 50 33.69 28.60 -19.45
C LEU A 50 33.41 28.54 -20.96
N THR A 51 33.11 27.34 -21.47
CA THR A 51 32.77 27.12 -22.88
C THR A 51 31.51 27.89 -23.28
N GLY A 52 30.48 27.93 -22.43
CA GLY A 52 29.27 28.71 -22.66
C GLY A 52 29.54 30.21 -22.76
N PHE A 53 30.42 30.74 -21.91
CA PHE A 53 30.85 32.13 -22.01
C PHE A 53 31.67 32.41 -23.26
N LEU A 54 32.57 31.50 -23.66
CA LEU A 54 33.31 31.61 -24.93
C LEU A 54 32.35 31.64 -26.12
N ILE A 55 31.40 30.70 -26.22
CA ILE A 55 30.39 30.67 -27.28
C ILE A 55 29.61 31.99 -27.31
N ARG A 56 29.15 32.47 -26.14
CA ARG A 56 28.42 33.74 -26.02
C ARG A 56 29.27 34.94 -26.45
N ALA A 57 30.56 34.96 -26.10
CA ALA A 57 31.49 36.02 -26.47
C ALA A 57 31.78 36.02 -27.97
N PHE A 58 32.09 34.85 -28.56
CA PHE A 58 32.30 34.68 -30.00
C PHE A 58 31.09 35.13 -30.81
N ARG A 59 29.88 34.73 -30.43
CA ARG A 59 28.64 35.13 -31.12
C ARG A 59 28.39 36.64 -31.10
N ARG A 60 28.79 37.33 -30.03
CA ARG A 60 28.57 38.79 -29.90
C ARG A 60 29.67 39.60 -30.57
N THR A 61 30.90 39.08 -30.59
CA THR A 61 32.02 39.75 -31.25
C THR A 61 31.96 39.57 -32.76
N TRP A 62 31.64 38.37 -33.24
CA TRP A 62 31.52 38.05 -34.67
C TRP A 62 30.16 37.40 -34.96
N PRO A 63 29.10 38.21 -35.17
CA PRO A 63 27.74 37.70 -35.44
C PRO A 63 27.66 36.83 -36.70
N ASP A 64 28.47 37.15 -37.71
CA ASP A 64 28.48 36.46 -39.02
C ASP A 64 29.33 35.18 -39.03
N LEU A 65 30.00 34.87 -37.91
CA LEU A 65 30.84 33.69 -37.83
C LEU A 65 29.99 32.41 -37.83
N PRO A 66 30.24 31.44 -38.72
CA PRO A 66 29.44 30.23 -38.79
C PRO A 66 29.58 29.41 -37.50
N ALA A 67 28.48 28.77 -37.07
CA ALA A 67 28.42 28.02 -35.81
C ALA A 67 29.53 26.96 -35.68
N ARG A 68 29.92 26.31 -36.79
CA ARG A 68 31.04 25.35 -36.82
C ARG A 68 32.36 25.98 -36.37
N LYS A 69 32.67 27.20 -36.84
CA LYS A 69 33.88 27.93 -36.42
C LYS A 69 33.79 28.34 -34.95
N ILE A 70 32.62 28.78 -34.48
CA ILE A 70 32.41 29.12 -33.06
C ILE A 70 32.68 27.92 -32.17
N ILE A 71 32.20 26.73 -32.55
CA ILE A 71 32.41 25.48 -31.80
C ILE A 71 33.88 25.10 -31.78
N ILE A 72 34.54 25.11 -32.94
CA ILE A 72 35.97 24.79 -33.03
C ILE A 72 36.78 25.73 -32.15
N TRP A 73 36.59 27.05 -32.26
CA TRP A 73 37.34 28.01 -31.47
C TRP A 73 37.04 27.95 -29.98
N SER A 74 35.77 27.75 -29.59
CA SER A 74 35.39 27.61 -28.18
C SER A 74 35.95 26.33 -27.58
N PHE A 75 35.92 25.22 -28.33
CA PHE A 75 36.54 23.96 -27.93
C PHE A 75 38.04 24.13 -27.74
N THR A 76 38.74 24.65 -28.75
CA THR A 76 40.21 24.78 -28.73
C THR A 76 40.66 25.66 -27.56
N LEU A 77 40.02 26.82 -27.34
CA LEU A 77 40.42 27.71 -26.24
C LEU A 77 40.12 27.11 -24.87
N ALA A 78 38.95 26.50 -24.68
CA ALA A 78 38.62 25.88 -23.39
C ALA A 78 39.50 24.66 -23.10
N PHE A 79 39.84 23.87 -24.12
CA PHE A 79 40.71 22.69 -23.98
C PHE A 79 42.15 23.08 -23.66
N LEU A 80 42.70 24.09 -24.36
CA LEU A 80 44.02 24.64 -24.04
C LEU A 80 44.04 25.21 -22.61
N TYR A 81 42.95 25.83 -22.18
CA TYR A 81 42.83 26.32 -20.81
C TYR A 81 42.80 25.17 -19.79
N ALA A 82 42.08 24.08 -20.06
CA ALA A 82 42.08 22.90 -19.19
C ALA A 82 43.47 22.27 -19.06
N LEU A 83 44.20 22.13 -20.17
CA LEU A 83 45.59 21.69 -20.15
C LEU A 83 46.48 22.63 -19.31
N SER A 84 46.31 23.95 -19.46
CA SER A 84 47.08 24.93 -18.69
C SER A 84 46.75 24.89 -17.19
N ASP A 85 45.49 24.62 -16.83
CA ASP A 85 45.07 24.49 -15.44
C ASP A 85 45.70 23.24 -14.80
N GLU A 86 45.71 22.11 -15.51
CA GLU A 86 46.32 20.88 -15.00
C GLU A 86 47.84 21.01 -14.82
N ILE A 87 48.51 21.68 -15.76
CA ILE A 87 49.93 22.04 -15.65
C ILE A 87 50.16 22.94 -14.43
N HIS A 88 49.30 23.95 -14.23
CA HIS A 88 49.36 24.84 -13.08
C HIS A 88 49.17 24.08 -11.76
N GLN A 89 48.19 23.16 -11.68
CA GLN A 89 47.96 22.33 -10.50
C GLN A 89 49.18 21.45 -10.16
N GLY A 90 49.97 21.02 -11.16
CA GLY A 90 51.24 20.34 -10.95
C GLY A 90 52.30 21.16 -10.19
N PHE A 91 52.18 22.49 -10.18
CA PHE A 91 53.04 23.39 -9.40
C PHE A 91 52.46 23.74 -8.01
N VAL A 92 51.23 23.33 -7.71
CA VAL A 92 50.60 23.57 -6.40
C VAL A 92 51.01 22.44 -5.44
N PRO A 93 51.65 22.75 -4.29
CA PRO A 93 52.08 21.74 -3.34
C PRO A 93 50.92 20.83 -2.90
N GLY A 94 51.10 19.52 -2.99
CA GLY A 94 50.09 18.53 -2.59
C GLY A 94 49.06 18.15 -3.67
N ARG A 95 49.15 18.70 -4.89
CA ARG A 95 48.41 18.24 -6.07
C ARG A 95 49.32 17.52 -7.06
N THR A 96 48.72 16.67 -7.89
CA THR A 96 49.40 15.94 -8.96
C THR A 96 48.64 16.11 -10.26
N CYS A 97 49.34 16.27 -11.37
CA CYS A 97 48.72 16.28 -12.68
C CYS A 97 47.96 14.96 -12.95
N SER A 98 46.76 15.10 -13.50
CA SER A 98 45.77 14.04 -13.68
C SER A 98 45.15 14.17 -15.07
N ALA A 99 45.55 13.27 -15.96
CA ALA A 99 44.96 13.18 -17.30
C ALA A 99 43.44 12.90 -17.25
N MET A 100 42.94 12.36 -16.14
CA MET A 100 41.53 12.12 -15.92
C MET A 100 40.75 13.43 -15.74
N ASP A 101 41.32 14.44 -15.07
CA ASP A 101 40.67 15.74 -14.88
C ASP A 101 40.53 16.50 -16.20
N VAL A 102 41.58 16.51 -17.02
CA VAL A 102 41.51 17.00 -18.42
C VAL A 102 40.43 16.28 -19.23
N GLY A 103 40.24 14.97 -19.00
CA GLY A 103 39.17 14.19 -19.63
C GLY A 103 37.76 14.66 -19.24
N PHE A 104 37.53 14.91 -17.95
CA PHE A 104 36.25 15.42 -17.45
C PHE A 104 35.99 16.88 -17.84
N ASP A 105 37.03 17.72 -17.88
CA ASP A 105 36.95 19.09 -18.40
C ASP A 105 36.53 19.06 -19.88
N THR A 106 37.20 18.22 -20.67
CA THR A 106 36.88 18.01 -22.09
C THR A 106 35.44 17.53 -22.29
N LEU A 107 34.93 16.67 -21.41
CA LEU A 107 33.54 16.24 -21.43
C LEU A 107 32.58 17.42 -21.24
N GLY A 108 32.84 18.31 -20.27
CA GLY A 108 32.06 19.54 -20.05
C GLY A 108 32.05 20.48 -21.26
N ILE A 109 33.21 20.64 -21.91
CA ILE A 109 33.38 21.44 -23.14
C ILE A 109 32.55 20.85 -24.29
N LEU A 110 32.63 19.53 -24.49
CA LEU A 110 31.88 18.83 -25.54
C LEU A 110 30.37 18.89 -25.31
N MET A 111 29.90 18.67 -24.08
CA MET A 111 28.48 18.76 -23.72
C MET A 111 27.92 20.16 -24.03
N THR A 112 28.67 21.21 -23.70
CA THR A 112 28.23 22.60 -23.92
C THR A 112 28.20 22.97 -25.41
N ASN A 113 29.21 22.55 -26.18
CA ASN A 113 29.22 22.73 -27.63
C ASN A 113 28.09 21.93 -28.32
N GLY A 114 27.82 20.71 -27.87
CA GLY A 114 26.69 19.89 -28.33
C GLY A 114 25.34 20.53 -28.01
N ALA A 115 25.18 21.04 -26.79
CA ALA A 115 23.99 21.79 -26.40
C ALA A 115 23.79 23.03 -27.28
N PHE A 116 24.85 23.77 -27.63
CA PHE A 116 24.77 24.91 -28.55
C PHE A 116 24.27 24.53 -29.95
N LEU A 117 24.69 23.39 -30.48
CA LEU A 117 24.19 22.84 -31.75
C LEU A 117 22.70 22.48 -31.65
N ILE A 118 22.30 21.82 -30.57
CA ILE A 118 20.92 21.35 -30.34
C ILE A 118 19.98 22.52 -30.04
N MET A 119 20.42 23.53 -29.29
CA MET A 119 19.65 24.74 -28.98
C MET A 119 19.31 25.56 -30.23
N LYS A 120 20.09 25.45 -31.31
CA LYS A 120 19.76 26.05 -32.60
C LYS A 120 18.63 25.31 -33.35
N GLN A 121 18.36 24.03 -33.00
CA GLN A 121 17.41 23.17 -33.70
C GLN A 121 16.16 22.75 -32.87
N LYS A 122 16.21 22.73 -31.53
CA LYS A 122 15.20 22.02 -30.70
C LYS A 122 14.78 22.74 -29.39
N PHE A 123 15.11 24.02 -29.20
CA PHE A 123 14.86 24.76 -27.94
C PHE A 123 13.40 24.68 -27.43
N ILE A 124 12.42 24.68 -28.32
CA ILE A 124 10.99 24.60 -27.97
C ILE A 124 10.59 23.20 -27.45
N LYS A 125 11.15 22.12 -27.99
CA LYS A 125 10.74 20.75 -27.63
C LYS A 125 11.37 20.27 -26.32
N LEU A 126 12.59 20.70 -26.02
CA LEU A 126 13.30 20.31 -24.79
C LEU A 126 12.74 21.04 -23.55
N PHE A 127 12.34 22.31 -23.70
CA PHE A 127 11.69 23.08 -22.64
C PHE A 127 10.35 22.46 -22.22
N LEU A 128 9.53 22.02 -23.20
CA LEU A 128 8.27 21.31 -22.93
C LEU A 128 8.49 19.94 -22.27
N LEU A 129 9.56 19.22 -22.64
CA LEU A 129 9.91 17.93 -22.03
C LEU A 129 10.37 18.09 -20.57
N CYS A 130 11.22 19.08 -20.28
CA CYS A 130 11.69 19.35 -18.91
C CYS A 130 10.55 19.86 -18.01
N LEU A 131 9.64 20.70 -18.54
CA LEU A 131 8.44 21.12 -17.82
C LEU A 131 7.53 19.92 -17.51
N ALA A 132 7.36 18.98 -18.45
CA ALA A 132 6.60 17.75 -18.22
C ALA A 132 7.25 16.84 -17.15
N VAL A 133 8.57 16.72 -17.11
CA VAL A 133 9.29 15.92 -16.10
C VAL A 133 9.17 16.53 -14.69
N LEU A 134 9.19 17.86 -14.56
CA LEU A 134 9.03 18.55 -13.28
C LEU A 134 7.60 18.45 -12.71
N VAL A 135 6.58 18.35 -13.56
CA VAL A 135 5.17 18.16 -13.14
C VAL A 135 4.90 16.71 -12.70
N VAL A 136 5.59 15.72 -13.25
CA VAL A 136 5.35 14.29 -12.95
C VAL A 136 5.95 13.84 -11.61
N GLY A 137 6.95 14.55 -11.05
CA GLY A 137 7.69 14.11 -9.85
C GLY A 137 6.99 14.30 -8.50
N CYS A 138 6.01 15.20 -8.39
CA CYS A 138 5.41 15.62 -7.09
C CYS A 138 3.87 15.50 -7.01
N GLY A 139 3.22 14.81 -7.94
CA GLY A 139 1.76 14.68 -7.96
C GLY A 139 1.19 13.76 -6.87
N PRO A 140 -0.15 13.80 -6.64
CA PRO A 140 -0.87 12.90 -5.74
C PRO A 140 -0.48 11.42 -5.92
N GLN A 141 -0.41 10.96 -7.18
CA GLN A 141 0.02 9.59 -7.50
C GLN A 141 1.39 9.22 -6.90
N SER A 142 2.37 10.13 -6.91
CA SER A 142 3.70 9.91 -6.34
C SER A 142 3.64 9.76 -4.81
N GLN A 143 2.83 10.60 -4.15
CA GLN A 143 2.61 10.53 -2.70
C GLN A 143 1.91 9.22 -2.31
N PHE A 144 0.87 8.85 -3.04
CA PHE A 144 0.15 7.59 -2.86
C PHE A 144 1.06 6.36 -3.07
N ASN A 145 1.88 6.36 -4.12
CA ASN A 145 2.81 5.27 -4.41
C ASN A 145 3.87 5.10 -3.30
N LYS A 146 4.31 6.19 -2.67
CA LYS A 146 5.21 6.12 -1.49
C LYS A 146 4.51 5.44 -0.31
N ALA A 147 3.25 5.75 -0.05
CA ALA A 147 2.46 5.06 0.98
C ALA A 147 2.31 3.56 0.69
N MET A 148 1.99 3.19 -0.56
CA MET A 148 1.92 1.78 -0.97
C MET A 148 3.26 1.04 -0.86
N LYS A 149 4.38 1.72 -1.14
CA LYS A 149 5.70 1.12 -0.97
C LYS A 149 5.96 0.77 0.49
N LEU A 150 5.66 1.68 1.41
CA LEU A 150 5.78 1.45 2.86
C LEU A 150 4.87 0.31 3.33
N GLU A 151 3.63 0.24 2.81
CA GLU A 151 2.71 -0.88 3.08
C GLU A 151 3.35 -2.22 2.68
N LYS A 152 3.89 -2.32 1.46
CA LYS A 152 4.54 -3.54 0.94
C LYS A 152 5.80 -3.94 1.73
N GLU A 153 6.53 -2.96 2.26
CA GLU A 153 7.69 -3.18 3.13
C GLU A 153 7.30 -3.59 4.56
N GLY A 154 5.99 -3.64 4.89
CA GLY A 154 5.51 -3.95 6.24
C GLY A 154 5.66 -2.81 7.24
N ARG A 155 6.01 -1.60 6.78
CA ARG A 155 6.20 -0.40 7.61
C ARG A 155 4.85 0.27 7.86
N PHE A 156 3.95 -0.45 8.53
CA PHE A 156 2.53 -0.12 8.62
C PHE A 156 2.24 1.23 9.28
N SER A 157 2.95 1.59 10.36
CA SER A 157 2.77 2.89 11.02
C SER A 157 3.11 4.06 10.11
N GLU A 158 4.15 3.93 9.29
CA GLU A 158 4.55 4.96 8.33
C GLU A 158 3.61 5.01 7.13
N ALA A 159 3.24 3.85 6.59
CA ALA A 159 2.25 3.74 5.51
C ALA A 159 0.92 4.40 5.91
N TRP A 160 0.43 4.08 7.11
CA TRP A 160 -0.76 4.65 7.71
C TRP A 160 -0.70 6.18 7.76
N LYS A 161 0.40 6.74 8.28
CA LYS A 161 0.61 8.19 8.34
C LYS A 161 0.58 8.82 6.95
N ARG A 162 1.25 8.21 5.97
CA ARG A 162 1.26 8.71 4.58
C ARG A 162 -0.11 8.66 3.91
N TYR A 163 -0.93 7.65 4.17
CA TYR A 163 -2.30 7.60 3.66
C TYR A 163 -3.17 8.71 4.26
N GLN A 164 -3.04 8.98 5.56
CA GLN A 164 -3.77 10.08 6.20
C GLN A 164 -3.33 11.44 5.65
N GLU A 165 -2.01 11.66 5.54
CA GLU A 165 -1.46 12.87 4.91
C GLU A 165 -2.00 13.04 3.48
N PHE A 166 -2.05 11.97 2.69
CA PHE A 166 -2.59 12.00 1.34
C PHE A 166 -4.05 12.47 1.31
N VAL A 167 -4.94 11.84 2.09
CA VAL A 167 -6.37 12.19 2.11
C VAL A 167 -6.60 13.61 2.63
N ALA A 168 -5.80 14.04 3.62
CA ALA A 168 -5.91 15.40 4.17
C ALA A 168 -5.58 16.49 3.14
N HIS A 169 -4.60 16.26 2.27
CA HIS A 169 -4.21 17.24 1.23
C HIS A 169 -4.99 17.09 -0.07
N HIS A 170 -5.47 15.88 -0.38
CA HIS A 170 -6.12 15.55 -1.65
C HIS A 170 -7.49 14.89 -1.44
N PRO A 171 -8.43 15.50 -0.70
CA PRO A 171 -9.69 14.85 -0.33
C PRO A 171 -10.60 14.56 -1.52
N ASN A 172 -10.49 15.30 -2.62
CA ASN A 172 -11.30 15.11 -3.83
C ASN A 172 -10.58 14.28 -4.92
N ASP A 173 -9.36 13.81 -4.65
CA ASP A 173 -8.60 13.02 -5.62
C ASP A 173 -9.23 11.61 -5.79
N PRO A 174 -9.23 11.03 -7.01
CA PRO A 174 -9.77 9.69 -7.25
C PRO A 174 -9.17 8.60 -6.36
N LEU A 175 -7.93 8.78 -5.88
CA LEU A 175 -7.24 7.83 -5.00
C LEU A 175 -7.57 8.02 -3.51
N ALA A 176 -8.30 9.08 -3.12
CA ALA A 176 -8.57 9.38 -1.72
C ALA A 176 -9.33 8.25 -1.01
N ALA A 177 -10.34 7.68 -1.69
CA ALA A 177 -11.09 6.55 -1.17
C ALA A 177 -10.22 5.29 -1.00
N GLU A 178 -9.31 5.03 -1.94
CA GLU A 178 -8.36 3.93 -1.84
C GLU A 178 -7.38 4.15 -0.68
N ALA A 179 -6.81 5.35 -0.57
CA ALA A 179 -5.88 5.72 0.48
C ALA A 179 -6.52 5.53 1.86
N LEU A 180 -7.76 5.97 2.03
CA LEU A 180 -8.48 5.84 3.28
C LEU A 180 -8.84 4.37 3.59
N PHE A 181 -9.26 3.60 2.59
CA PHE A 181 -9.46 2.16 2.74
C PHE A 181 -8.17 1.45 3.17
N ARG A 182 -7.04 1.78 2.52
CA ARG A 182 -5.73 1.21 2.85
C ARG A 182 -5.25 1.64 4.23
N ALA A 183 -5.55 2.87 4.67
CA ALA A 183 -5.30 3.30 6.04
C ALA A 183 -6.03 2.39 7.05
N GLY A 184 -7.30 2.07 6.79
CA GLY A 184 -8.03 1.08 7.59
C GLY A 184 -7.39 -0.31 7.55
N TRP A 185 -6.97 -0.77 6.37
CA TRP A 185 -6.33 -2.07 6.18
C TRP A 185 -5.00 -2.22 6.94
N VAL A 186 -4.10 -1.24 6.83
CA VAL A 186 -2.82 -1.27 7.56
C VAL A 186 -3.03 -1.16 9.06
N THR A 187 -4.07 -0.44 9.50
CA THR A 187 -4.45 -0.37 10.93
C THR A 187 -4.95 -1.72 11.44
N GLN A 188 -5.81 -2.38 10.67
CA GLN A 188 -6.35 -3.70 11.01
C GLN A 188 -5.28 -4.79 11.00
N LYS A 189 -4.51 -4.90 9.91
CA LYS A 189 -3.59 -6.03 9.69
C LYS A 189 -2.20 -5.79 10.22
N GLY A 190 -1.74 -4.55 10.19
CA GLY A 190 -0.41 -4.18 10.60
C GLY A 190 -0.30 -3.76 12.06
N LEU A 191 -1.26 -2.95 12.52
CA LEU A 191 -1.29 -2.44 13.90
C LEU A 191 -2.19 -3.25 14.83
N ASN A 192 -2.95 -4.22 14.29
CA ASN A 192 -3.89 -5.06 15.03
C ASN A 192 -4.97 -4.26 15.81
N ASP A 193 -5.32 -3.06 15.31
CA ASP A 193 -6.34 -2.20 15.91
C ASP A 193 -7.61 -2.21 15.06
N PHE A 194 -8.53 -3.13 15.41
CA PHE A 194 -9.79 -3.29 14.68
C PHE A 194 -10.74 -2.10 14.87
N PHE A 195 -10.73 -1.47 16.05
CA PHE A 195 -11.63 -0.34 16.33
C PHE A 195 -11.21 0.90 15.55
N ALA A 196 -9.91 1.23 15.54
CA ALA A 196 -9.40 2.31 14.73
C ALA A 196 -9.59 2.04 13.22
N ALA A 197 -9.40 0.79 12.77
CA ALA A 197 -9.63 0.42 11.37
C ALA A 197 -11.08 0.64 10.91
N GLN A 198 -12.07 0.31 11.77
CA GLN A 198 -13.49 0.54 11.45
C GLN A 198 -13.79 2.01 11.14
N ILE A 199 -13.19 2.95 11.86
CA ILE A 199 -13.38 4.39 11.62
C ILE A 199 -13.01 4.76 10.17
N TYR A 200 -11.91 4.23 9.65
CA TYR A 200 -11.51 4.50 8.26
C TYR A 200 -12.47 3.89 7.26
N TYR A 201 -12.93 2.66 7.49
CA TYR A 201 -13.90 2.04 6.59
C TYR A 201 -15.25 2.75 6.60
N GLU A 202 -15.72 3.18 7.77
CA GLU A 202 -16.91 4.00 7.90
C GLU A 202 -16.77 5.30 7.10
N LYS A 203 -15.64 6.01 7.26
CA LYS A 203 -15.35 7.22 6.47
C LYS A 203 -15.40 6.97 4.96
N VAL A 204 -14.86 5.86 4.46
CA VAL A 204 -14.97 5.54 3.02
C VAL A 204 -16.42 5.40 2.60
N THR A 205 -17.24 4.72 3.40
CA THR A 205 -18.67 4.53 3.09
C THR A 205 -19.50 5.80 3.20
N THR A 206 -19.10 6.76 4.06
CA THR A 206 -19.85 8.00 4.30
C THR A 206 -19.38 9.15 3.41
N GLU A 207 -18.07 9.34 3.26
CA GLU A 207 -17.47 10.45 2.51
C GLU A 207 -17.29 10.11 1.02
N TYR A 208 -17.10 8.83 0.69
CA TYR A 208 -16.85 8.35 -0.68
C TYR A 208 -17.83 7.25 -1.14
N PRO A 209 -19.16 7.37 -0.96
CA PRO A 209 -20.12 6.28 -1.19
C PRO A 209 -20.17 5.79 -2.64
N GLN A 210 -19.79 6.63 -3.61
CA GLN A 210 -19.77 6.28 -5.03
C GLN A 210 -18.45 5.65 -5.50
N SER A 211 -17.43 5.60 -4.63
CA SER A 211 -16.12 5.07 -4.98
C SER A 211 -16.19 3.56 -5.20
N LYS A 212 -15.87 3.12 -6.42
CA LYS A 212 -15.80 1.70 -6.78
C LYS A 212 -14.32 1.28 -6.94
N PRO A 213 -13.90 0.15 -6.33
CA PRO A 213 -14.69 -0.76 -5.49
C PRO A 213 -14.70 -0.36 -4.00
N TRP A 214 -14.05 0.76 -3.63
CA TRP A 214 -13.62 1.03 -2.25
C TRP A 214 -14.75 1.17 -1.25
N ALA A 215 -15.88 1.80 -1.61
CA ALA A 215 -17.06 1.87 -0.75
C ALA A 215 -17.63 0.48 -0.43
N GLN A 216 -17.71 -0.40 -1.44
CA GLN A 216 -18.20 -1.77 -1.24
C GLN A 216 -17.22 -2.59 -0.40
N ALA A 217 -15.92 -2.47 -0.68
CA ALA A 217 -14.88 -3.14 0.08
C ALA A 217 -14.86 -2.67 1.54
N ALA A 218 -14.99 -1.36 1.79
CA ALA A 218 -15.07 -0.78 3.13
C ALA A 218 -16.32 -1.28 3.89
N ALA A 219 -17.48 -1.26 3.25
CA ALA A 219 -18.72 -1.75 3.85
C ALA A 219 -18.61 -3.22 4.28
N LEU A 220 -17.92 -4.04 3.48
CA LEU A 220 -17.61 -5.43 3.85
C LEU A 220 -16.59 -5.51 4.99
N GLN A 221 -15.54 -4.68 4.99
CA GLN A 221 -14.54 -4.69 6.06
C GLN A 221 -15.09 -4.26 7.41
N ILE A 222 -16.11 -3.40 7.48
CA ILE A 222 -16.83 -3.11 8.73
C ILE A 222 -17.37 -4.41 9.37
N ILE A 223 -17.83 -5.36 8.56
CA ILE A 223 -18.31 -6.66 9.01
C ILE A 223 -17.15 -7.60 9.37
N ASN A 224 -16.00 -7.47 8.68
CA ASN A 224 -14.83 -8.34 8.83
C ASN A 224 -13.76 -7.77 9.80
N CYS A 225 -14.07 -6.73 10.56
CA CYS A 225 -13.12 -6.04 11.42
C CYS A 225 -13.68 -5.92 12.85
N PRO A 226 -13.43 -6.89 13.76
CA PRO A 226 -12.83 -8.19 13.48
C PRO A 226 -13.81 -9.18 12.84
N ASP A 227 -13.29 -10.15 12.10
CA ASP A 227 -14.10 -11.13 11.38
C ASP A 227 -14.51 -12.29 12.29
N TYR A 228 -15.74 -12.25 12.82
CA TYR A 228 -16.30 -13.32 13.65
C TYR A 228 -16.84 -14.52 12.86
N PHE A 229 -16.73 -14.52 11.53
CA PHE A 229 -17.21 -15.60 10.68
C PHE A 229 -16.46 -15.61 9.33
N PRO A 230 -15.17 -16.01 9.30
CA PRO A 230 -14.36 -15.93 8.08
C PRO A 230 -14.87 -16.89 7.01
N LEU A 231 -15.24 -16.32 5.85
CA LEU A 231 -15.77 -17.04 4.69
C LEU A 231 -14.67 -17.20 3.63
N ILE A 232 -13.52 -17.74 4.02
CA ILE A 232 -12.34 -17.87 3.15
C ILE A 232 -12.27 -19.31 2.63
N PRO A 233 -12.48 -19.57 1.32
CA PRO A 233 -12.37 -20.90 0.74
C PRO A 233 -11.03 -21.59 1.08
N GLY A 234 -11.11 -22.87 1.41
CA GLY A 234 -9.96 -23.64 1.93
C GLY A 234 -9.86 -23.65 3.46
N SER A 235 -10.70 -22.88 4.16
CA SER A 235 -10.83 -22.97 5.62
C SER A 235 -11.60 -24.23 6.04
N GLU A 236 -11.24 -24.79 7.19
CA GLU A 236 -11.83 -26.00 7.76
C GLU A 236 -11.97 -25.86 9.29
N TRP A 237 -13.07 -26.39 9.84
CA TRP A 237 -13.34 -26.44 11.28
C TRP A 237 -13.83 -27.83 11.66
N GLU A 238 -13.35 -28.34 12.78
CA GLU A 238 -13.84 -29.57 13.41
C GLU A 238 -14.47 -29.23 14.75
N GLU A 239 -15.79 -29.36 14.84
CA GLU A 239 -16.58 -29.21 16.07
C GLU A 239 -16.92 -30.60 16.61
N GLY A 240 -16.73 -30.83 17.90
CA GLY A 240 -17.04 -32.09 18.57
C GLY A 240 -18.02 -31.88 19.71
N ASP A 241 -18.69 -32.94 20.16
CA ASP A 241 -19.39 -32.91 21.44
C ASP A 241 -18.39 -32.58 22.57
N SER A 242 -18.78 -31.69 23.49
CA SER A 242 -17.85 -31.18 24.50
C SER A 242 -17.45 -32.22 25.54
N ASP A 243 -18.33 -33.19 25.83
CA ASP A 243 -18.10 -34.19 26.87
C ASP A 243 -16.99 -35.18 26.46
N THR A 244 -16.91 -35.54 25.17
CA THR A 244 -15.93 -36.51 24.65
C THR A 244 -14.97 -35.93 23.62
N LYS A 245 -14.99 -34.60 23.43
CA LYS A 245 -14.17 -33.85 22.48
C LYS A 245 -14.26 -34.40 21.05
N GLY A 246 -15.48 -34.78 20.65
CA GLY A 246 -15.78 -35.25 19.31
C GLY A 246 -15.43 -36.72 19.03
N SER A 247 -15.06 -37.51 20.04
CA SER A 247 -14.81 -38.96 19.85
C SER A 247 -16.11 -39.73 19.58
N ILE A 248 -17.25 -39.26 20.11
CA ILE A 248 -18.57 -39.85 19.85
C ILE A 248 -19.26 -39.15 18.68
N ALA A 249 -19.32 -37.82 18.67
CA ALA A 249 -20.03 -37.07 17.65
C ALA A 249 -19.23 -35.85 17.22
N LYS A 250 -18.98 -35.74 15.91
CA LYS A 250 -18.27 -34.58 15.36
C LYS A 250 -18.82 -34.11 14.04
N THR A 251 -18.58 -32.83 13.77
CA THR A 251 -18.92 -32.15 12.53
C THR A 251 -17.68 -31.52 11.95
N VAL A 252 -17.38 -31.85 10.70
CA VAL A 252 -16.32 -31.21 9.93
C VAL A 252 -16.96 -30.25 8.93
N THR A 253 -16.63 -28.97 9.04
CA THR A 253 -17.11 -27.92 8.15
C THR A 253 -15.98 -27.47 7.23
N ARG A 254 -16.21 -27.49 5.91
CA ARG A 254 -15.27 -26.96 4.91
C ARG A 254 -15.85 -25.76 4.20
N CYS A 255 -15.04 -24.71 4.08
CA CYS A 255 -15.37 -23.50 3.32
C CYS A 255 -14.97 -23.68 1.86
N LEU A 256 -15.93 -23.56 0.96
CA LEU A 256 -15.76 -23.74 -0.48
C LEU A 256 -16.16 -22.46 -1.22
N SER A 257 -15.54 -22.23 -2.37
CA SER A 257 -15.90 -21.12 -3.26
C SER A 257 -17.30 -21.30 -3.84
N LEU A 258 -17.99 -20.18 -4.10
CA LEU A 258 -19.18 -20.15 -4.95
C LEU A 258 -18.84 -20.54 -6.39
N LYS A 259 -19.83 -20.98 -7.18
CA LYS A 259 -19.62 -21.34 -8.60
C LYS A 259 -19.16 -20.16 -9.45
N ASN A 260 -19.60 -18.94 -9.15
CA ASN A 260 -19.22 -17.73 -9.88
C ASN A 260 -18.47 -16.74 -8.97
N THR A 261 -17.14 -16.86 -8.93
CA THR A 261 -16.28 -16.08 -8.00
C THR A 261 -15.86 -14.71 -8.52
N LYS A 262 -16.17 -14.37 -9.78
CA LYS A 262 -15.63 -13.15 -10.42
C LYS A 262 -16.14 -11.85 -9.79
N LYS A 263 -17.29 -11.88 -9.11
CA LYS A 263 -17.93 -10.69 -8.51
C LYS A 263 -17.94 -10.67 -6.98
N THR A 264 -17.39 -11.68 -6.33
CA THR A 264 -17.44 -11.82 -4.86
C THR A 264 -16.12 -11.37 -4.26
N LEU A 265 -16.18 -10.39 -3.35
CA LEU A 265 -15.04 -9.93 -2.59
C LEU A 265 -14.55 -11.04 -1.64
N PRO A 266 -13.24 -11.06 -1.29
CA PRO A 266 -12.72 -11.99 -0.31
C PRO A 266 -13.50 -11.97 1.02
N SER A 267 -13.89 -13.15 1.48
CA SER A 267 -14.72 -13.34 2.68
C SER A 267 -16.11 -12.70 2.65
N GLU A 268 -16.63 -12.29 1.49
CA GLU A 268 -18.01 -11.82 1.35
C GLU A 268 -19.01 -12.98 1.39
N ALA A 269 -18.70 -14.07 0.68
CA ALA A 269 -19.61 -15.20 0.57
C ALA A 269 -18.87 -16.51 0.30
N ALA A 270 -19.41 -17.62 0.80
CA ALA A 270 -18.88 -18.96 0.58
C ALA A 270 -19.96 -20.04 0.78
N ILE A 271 -19.66 -21.26 0.32
CA ILE A 271 -20.44 -22.45 0.66
C ILE A 271 -19.78 -23.11 1.86
N LEU A 272 -20.53 -23.33 2.94
CA LEU A 272 -20.07 -24.17 4.05
C LEU A 272 -20.67 -25.57 3.90
N LYS A 273 -19.80 -26.54 3.61
CA LYS A 273 -20.15 -27.96 3.54
C LYS A 273 -19.86 -28.61 4.88
N ARG A 274 -20.91 -29.04 5.58
CA ARG A 274 -20.86 -29.72 6.88
C ARG A 274 -21.02 -31.21 6.70
N SER A 275 -20.08 -31.99 7.22
CA SER A 275 -20.14 -33.45 7.26
C SER A 275 -20.23 -33.93 8.70
N PHE A 276 -21.22 -34.76 9.00
CA PHE A 276 -21.52 -35.24 10.35
C PHE A 276 -21.07 -36.69 10.53
N TYR A 277 -20.47 -36.98 11.68
CA TYR A 277 -19.85 -38.25 12.01
C TYR A 277 -20.35 -38.77 13.35
N GLY A 278 -20.62 -40.07 13.43
CA GLY A 278 -20.77 -40.83 14.66
C GLY A 278 -19.57 -41.75 14.81
N GLY A 279 -18.72 -41.50 15.81
CA GLY A 279 -17.36 -42.02 15.86
C GLY A 279 -16.58 -41.64 14.60
N SER A 280 -16.03 -42.65 13.92
CA SER A 280 -15.32 -42.47 12.65
C SER A 280 -16.23 -42.48 11.41
N LYS A 281 -17.51 -42.85 11.54
CA LYS A 281 -18.40 -43.06 10.39
C LYS A 281 -19.17 -41.78 10.04
N LYS A 282 -18.95 -41.26 8.83
CA LYS A 282 -19.76 -40.17 8.26
C LYS A 282 -21.16 -40.68 7.92
N PHE A 283 -22.21 -40.00 8.39
CA PHE A 283 -23.60 -40.41 8.15
C PHE A 283 -24.44 -39.36 7.41
N GLN A 284 -24.05 -38.08 7.43
CA GLN A 284 -24.78 -37.02 6.75
C GLN A 284 -23.83 -35.95 6.22
N THR A 285 -24.25 -35.25 5.16
CA THR A 285 -23.60 -34.03 4.69
C THR A 285 -24.66 -33.03 4.25
N SER A 286 -24.45 -31.76 4.60
CA SER A 286 -25.31 -30.64 4.20
C SER A 286 -24.44 -29.48 3.73
N SER A 287 -24.93 -28.71 2.78
CA SER A 287 -24.25 -27.51 2.30
C SER A 287 -25.19 -26.31 2.39
N TYR A 288 -24.67 -25.19 2.88
CA TYR A 288 -25.39 -23.92 2.93
C TYR A 288 -24.52 -22.80 2.36
N VAL A 289 -25.16 -21.79 1.79
CA VAL A 289 -24.49 -20.60 1.28
C VAL A 289 -24.53 -19.53 2.36
N TYR A 290 -23.39 -18.92 2.64
CA TYR A 290 -23.28 -17.80 3.57
C TYR A 290 -22.90 -16.54 2.81
N ARG A 291 -23.54 -15.41 3.15
CA ARG A 291 -23.24 -14.10 2.54
C ARG A 291 -23.23 -13.01 3.61
N LYS A 292 -22.25 -12.12 3.51
CA LYS A 292 -22.13 -10.89 4.28
C LYS A 292 -22.54 -9.73 3.38
N SER A 293 -23.62 -9.06 3.73
CA SER A 293 -24.08 -7.86 3.01
C SER A 293 -25.00 -7.04 3.91
N ASN A 294 -25.08 -5.74 3.67
CA ASN A 294 -26.00 -4.85 4.38
C ASN A 294 -25.92 -4.98 5.91
N LYS A 295 -24.70 -5.07 6.46
CA LYS A 295 -24.44 -5.24 7.90
C LYS A 295 -25.04 -6.52 8.50
N GLU A 296 -25.28 -7.56 7.69
CA GLU A 296 -25.83 -8.84 8.13
C GLU A 296 -24.99 -10.00 7.57
N LEU A 297 -24.81 -11.04 8.39
CA LEU A 297 -24.36 -12.37 7.95
C LEU A 297 -25.60 -13.26 7.82
N LYS A 298 -25.84 -13.79 6.63
CA LYS A 298 -27.00 -14.61 6.31
C LYS A 298 -26.61 -15.99 5.80
N GLU A 299 -27.34 -17.00 6.24
CA GLU A 299 -27.31 -18.38 5.74
C GLU A 299 -28.49 -18.59 4.77
N TYR A 300 -28.23 -19.25 3.65
CA TYR A 300 -29.19 -19.60 2.59
C TYR A 300 -29.10 -21.10 2.29
N VAL A 301 -30.23 -21.71 1.91
CA VAL A 301 -30.29 -23.14 1.55
C VAL A 301 -29.52 -23.44 0.26
N SER A 302 -29.55 -22.52 -0.69
CA SER A 302 -28.82 -22.65 -1.96
C SER A 302 -28.43 -21.28 -2.52
N GLU A 303 -27.64 -21.25 -3.59
CA GLU A 303 -27.20 -20.00 -4.22
C GLU A 303 -28.38 -19.15 -4.74
N ASN A 304 -29.48 -19.80 -5.13
CA ASN A 304 -30.67 -19.17 -5.73
C ASN A 304 -31.85 -19.01 -4.77
N ASP A 305 -31.73 -19.45 -3.50
CA ASP A 305 -32.83 -19.30 -2.53
C ASP A 305 -32.89 -17.84 -2.04
N SER A 306 -34.10 -17.29 -1.96
CA SER A 306 -34.36 -15.96 -1.40
C SER A 306 -34.56 -16.00 0.12
N ARG A 307 -34.96 -17.15 0.67
CA ARG A 307 -35.14 -17.34 2.10
C ARG A 307 -33.78 -17.47 2.76
N SER A 308 -33.60 -16.71 3.83
CA SER A 308 -32.35 -16.66 4.56
C SER A 308 -32.58 -16.56 6.05
N LYS A 309 -31.57 -17.04 6.77
CA LYS A 309 -31.47 -16.97 8.21
C LYS A 309 -30.37 -16.00 8.59
N THR A 310 -30.70 -14.94 9.32
CA THR A 310 -29.70 -13.98 9.83
C THR A 310 -28.96 -14.59 11.02
N ILE A 311 -27.66 -14.78 10.88
CA ILE A 311 -26.77 -15.40 11.88
C ILE A 311 -26.16 -14.34 12.80
N LEU A 312 -25.67 -13.23 12.23
CA LEU A 312 -25.14 -12.08 12.95
C LEU A 312 -25.62 -10.79 12.29
N LYS A 313 -25.77 -9.74 13.08
CA LYS A 313 -26.23 -8.42 12.63
C LYS A 313 -25.39 -7.33 13.27
N TRP A 314 -24.89 -6.41 12.46
CA TRP A 314 -24.12 -5.24 12.88
C TRP A 314 -25.03 -4.01 13.01
N PRO A 315 -24.69 -3.05 13.89
CA PRO A 315 -23.53 -3.02 14.80
C PRO A 315 -23.67 -4.04 15.94
N LEU A 316 -22.54 -4.63 16.37
CA LEU A 316 -22.51 -5.67 17.42
C LEU A 316 -22.65 -5.04 18.82
N THR A 317 -23.87 -4.67 19.19
CA THR A 317 -24.17 -4.02 20.48
C THR A 317 -24.87 -5.00 21.44
N ILE A 318 -24.40 -5.09 22.69
CA ILE A 318 -25.05 -5.92 23.72
C ILE A 318 -26.54 -5.51 23.84
N GLY A 319 -27.42 -6.50 23.93
CA GLY A 319 -28.88 -6.32 24.00
C GLY A 319 -29.56 -6.21 22.65
N GLN A 320 -28.82 -6.06 21.55
CA GLN A 320 -29.40 -6.06 20.21
C GLN A 320 -30.07 -7.41 19.91
N LYS A 321 -31.32 -7.34 19.43
CA LYS A 321 -32.12 -8.51 19.07
C LYS A 321 -32.47 -8.51 17.59
N TRP A 322 -32.55 -9.70 17.00
CA TRP A 322 -33.10 -9.90 15.66
C TRP A 322 -33.89 -11.19 15.58
N ARG A 323 -34.84 -11.24 14.64
CA ARG A 323 -35.76 -12.36 14.46
C ARG A 323 -35.68 -12.86 13.03
N THR A 324 -35.74 -14.17 12.84
CA THR A 324 -35.69 -14.78 11.51
C THR A 324 -36.69 -15.94 11.38
N PRO A 325 -37.47 -16.00 10.28
CA PRO A 325 -38.39 -17.10 10.03
C PRO A 325 -37.64 -18.33 9.51
N MET A 326 -37.90 -19.51 10.08
CA MET A 326 -37.34 -20.77 9.59
C MET A 326 -38.26 -21.95 9.92
N GLY A 327 -38.63 -22.73 8.90
CA GLY A 327 -39.44 -23.94 9.08
C GLY A 327 -40.80 -23.71 9.75
N GLY A 328 -41.47 -22.59 9.42
CA GLY A 328 -42.76 -22.20 10.02
C GLY A 328 -42.67 -21.67 11.46
N ARG A 329 -41.47 -21.57 12.02
CA ARG A 329 -41.22 -20.99 13.35
C ARG A 329 -40.37 -19.73 13.23
N PHE A 330 -40.25 -19.02 14.34
CA PHE A 330 -39.40 -17.85 14.43
C PHE A 330 -38.29 -18.08 15.45
N PHE A 331 -37.06 -17.81 15.01
CA PHE A 331 -35.89 -17.83 15.85
C PHE A 331 -35.57 -16.40 16.25
N VAL A 332 -35.42 -16.18 17.55
CA VAL A 332 -35.04 -14.90 18.14
C VAL A 332 -33.60 -15.01 18.61
N TYR A 333 -32.80 -14.03 18.22
CA TYR A 333 -31.40 -13.91 18.57
C TYR A 333 -31.18 -12.66 19.42
N GLU A 334 -30.18 -12.71 20.28
CA GLU A 334 -29.74 -11.59 21.10
C GLU A 334 -28.24 -11.65 21.29
N LEU A 335 -27.53 -10.55 21.02
CA LEU A 335 -26.13 -10.42 21.41
C LEU A 335 -26.08 -10.12 22.90
N VAL A 336 -25.60 -11.06 23.71
CA VAL A 336 -25.62 -10.95 25.18
C VAL A 336 -24.26 -10.67 25.79
N GLY A 337 -23.17 -10.84 25.03
CA GLY A 337 -21.82 -10.56 25.49
C GLY A 337 -20.89 -10.22 24.34
N ILE A 338 -19.98 -9.27 24.61
CA ILE A 338 -18.83 -8.95 23.76
C ILE A 338 -17.58 -9.01 24.66
N LYS A 339 -16.46 -9.47 24.10
CA LYS A 339 -15.17 -9.62 24.81
C LYS A 339 -15.11 -10.76 25.84
N GLU A 340 -15.89 -11.81 25.63
CA GLU A 340 -15.79 -13.03 26.45
C GLU A 340 -14.43 -13.72 26.24
N LYS A 341 -13.91 -14.34 27.30
CA LYS A 341 -12.74 -15.22 27.25
C LYS A 341 -13.19 -16.67 27.35
N ILE A 342 -12.94 -17.46 26.31
CA ILE A 342 -13.48 -18.81 26.17
C ILE A 342 -12.36 -19.80 25.88
N LYS A 343 -12.28 -20.86 26.69
CA LYS A 343 -11.36 -21.99 26.52
C LYS A 343 -12.09 -23.23 25.98
N VAL A 344 -11.61 -23.79 24.89
CA VAL A 344 -12.12 -25.02 24.24
C VAL A 344 -10.96 -25.96 23.91
N ALA A 345 -11.24 -27.15 23.39
CA ALA A 345 -10.19 -28.10 22.99
C ALA A 345 -9.16 -27.51 22.00
N ALA A 346 -9.60 -26.67 21.06
CA ALA A 346 -8.72 -26.00 20.09
C ALA A 346 -7.82 -24.89 20.67
N GLY A 347 -8.05 -24.46 21.93
CA GLY A 347 -7.28 -23.39 22.57
C GLY A 347 -8.12 -22.41 23.37
N GLU A 348 -7.51 -21.27 23.70
CA GLU A 348 -8.14 -20.18 24.44
C GLU A 348 -8.28 -18.95 23.53
N PHE A 349 -9.47 -18.36 23.53
CA PHE A 349 -9.83 -17.24 22.65
C PHE A 349 -10.36 -16.07 23.48
N GLU A 350 -9.88 -14.88 23.16
CA GLU A 350 -10.31 -13.62 23.76
C GLU A 350 -11.15 -12.81 22.76
N GLY A 351 -11.88 -11.82 23.26
CA GLY A 351 -12.66 -10.96 22.37
C GLY A 351 -13.93 -11.61 21.82
N CYS A 352 -14.37 -12.74 22.40
CA CYS A 352 -15.45 -13.54 21.82
C CYS A 352 -16.82 -12.86 21.96
N LEU A 353 -17.69 -13.08 20.96
CA LEU A 353 -19.12 -12.76 21.06
C LEU A 353 -19.85 -13.91 21.75
N LYS A 354 -20.91 -13.58 22.49
CA LYS A 354 -21.91 -14.53 22.99
C LYS A 354 -23.27 -14.16 22.43
N VAL A 355 -23.83 -15.04 21.60
CA VAL A 355 -25.13 -14.86 20.95
C VAL A 355 -26.11 -15.88 21.51
N LYS A 356 -27.18 -15.41 22.14
CA LYS A 356 -28.29 -16.23 22.59
C LYS A 356 -29.25 -16.43 21.42
N SER A 357 -29.76 -17.65 21.25
CA SER A 357 -30.84 -17.97 20.33
C SER A 357 -31.93 -18.78 21.04
N SER A 358 -33.17 -18.54 20.67
CA SER A 358 -34.35 -19.25 21.17
C SER A 358 -35.41 -19.36 20.08
N ILE A 359 -36.22 -20.41 20.14
CA ILE A 359 -37.42 -20.53 19.32
C ILE A 359 -38.55 -19.80 20.05
N GLU A 360 -39.26 -18.92 19.35
CA GLU A 360 -40.41 -18.22 19.90
C GLU A 360 -41.46 -19.21 20.40
N GLY A 361 -41.89 -19.07 21.66
CA GLY A 361 -42.80 -20.00 22.33
C GLY A 361 -42.13 -21.23 22.96
N SER A 362 -40.81 -21.41 22.84
CA SER A 362 -40.07 -22.52 23.47
C SER A 362 -39.22 -22.04 24.65
N PRO A 363 -39.15 -22.82 25.76
CA PRO A 363 -38.34 -22.45 26.93
C PRO A 363 -36.82 -22.64 26.70
N GLY A 364 -36.44 -23.49 25.75
CA GLY A 364 -35.04 -23.82 25.47
C GLY A 364 -34.26 -22.66 24.86
N LYS A 365 -33.12 -22.33 25.46
CA LYS A 365 -32.16 -21.34 24.97
C LYS A 365 -30.86 -22.04 24.57
N ARG A 366 -30.27 -21.58 23.48
CA ARG A 366 -28.93 -21.97 23.01
C ARG A 366 -28.05 -20.74 23.02
N PHE A 367 -26.78 -20.88 23.38
CA PHE A 367 -25.79 -19.82 23.23
C PHE A 367 -24.68 -20.28 22.30
N GLU A 368 -24.34 -19.43 21.34
CA GLU A 368 -23.24 -19.64 20.39
C GLU A 368 -22.17 -18.59 20.66
N TYR A 369 -20.91 -19.04 20.74
CA TYR A 369 -19.76 -18.19 21.03
C TYR A 369 -18.89 -18.09 19.79
N TYR A 370 -18.54 -16.87 19.39
CA TYR A 370 -17.76 -16.61 18.18
C TYR A 370 -16.44 -15.92 18.51
N ALA A 371 -15.32 -16.51 18.10
CA ALA A 371 -14.00 -15.94 18.28
C ALA A 371 -13.57 -15.09 17.05
N PRO A 372 -12.90 -13.94 17.28
CA PRO A 372 -12.31 -13.14 16.21
C PRO A 372 -11.36 -13.96 15.32
N GLY A 373 -11.52 -13.86 14.01
CA GLY A 373 -10.67 -14.52 13.02
C GLY A 373 -10.87 -16.04 12.90
N VAL A 374 -11.79 -16.63 13.69
CA VAL A 374 -11.99 -18.08 13.71
C VAL A 374 -13.41 -18.45 13.34
N GLY A 375 -14.43 -17.85 13.94
CA GLY A 375 -15.82 -18.31 13.78
C GLY A 375 -16.42 -18.82 15.08
N ARG A 376 -17.45 -19.67 14.96
CA ARG A 376 -18.08 -20.29 16.14
C ARG A 376 -17.12 -21.27 16.79
N ILE A 377 -16.93 -21.13 18.11
CA ILE A 377 -15.99 -21.95 18.89
C ILE A 377 -16.67 -22.82 19.95
N LEU A 378 -17.86 -22.42 20.43
CA LEU A 378 -18.57 -23.12 21.50
C LEU A 378 -20.08 -22.95 21.29
N THR A 379 -20.83 -24.00 21.58
CA THR A 379 -22.29 -23.96 21.74
C THR A 379 -22.65 -24.51 23.12
N THR A 380 -23.44 -23.76 23.87
CA THR A 380 -24.03 -24.19 25.14
C THR A 380 -25.55 -24.20 25.05
N LEU A 381 -26.19 -24.96 25.94
CA LEU A 381 -27.64 -25.04 26.08
C LEU A 381 -28.03 -24.63 27.49
N SER A 382 -29.16 -23.96 27.63
CA SER A 382 -29.74 -23.70 28.95
C SER A 382 -30.23 -24.99 29.59
N SER A 383 -29.91 -25.18 30.86
CA SER A 383 -30.41 -26.25 31.73
C SER A 383 -30.96 -25.66 33.02
N SER A 384 -31.59 -26.50 33.86
CA SER A 384 -32.07 -26.11 35.20
C SER A 384 -30.97 -25.61 36.13
N HIS A 385 -29.71 -26.00 35.89
CA HIS A 385 -28.55 -25.66 36.71
C HIS A 385 -27.61 -24.64 36.05
N GLY A 386 -28.10 -23.92 35.01
CA GLY A 386 -27.30 -22.95 34.25
C GLY A 386 -26.96 -23.42 32.83
N GLU A 387 -25.87 -22.94 32.25
CA GLU A 387 -25.46 -23.32 30.89
C GLU A 387 -24.62 -24.59 30.88
N LYS A 388 -25.05 -25.61 30.11
CA LYS A 388 -24.26 -26.82 29.85
C LYS A 388 -23.60 -26.72 28.47
N ARG A 389 -22.32 -27.08 28.38
CA ARG A 389 -21.62 -27.23 27.08
C ARG A 389 -22.26 -28.33 26.24
N ASN A 390 -22.36 -28.10 24.94
CA ASN A 390 -22.92 -29.04 23.98
C ASN A 390 -21.88 -29.44 22.94
N THR A 391 -21.35 -28.47 22.21
CA THR A 391 -20.29 -28.70 21.22
C THR A 391 -19.22 -27.64 21.31
N GLU A 392 -17.97 -28.02 21.05
CA GLU A 392 -16.83 -27.10 21.06
C GLU A 392 -15.89 -27.37 19.88
N LEU A 393 -15.11 -26.35 19.52
CA LEU A 393 -14.11 -26.44 18.48
C LEU A 393 -12.94 -27.30 18.97
N ILE A 394 -12.63 -28.34 18.19
CA ILE A 394 -11.53 -29.29 18.43
C ILE A 394 -10.29 -28.87 17.67
N SER A 395 -10.45 -28.54 16.39
CA SER A 395 -9.36 -28.09 15.53
C SER A 395 -9.90 -27.16 14.43
N TYR A 396 -9.03 -26.33 13.86
CA TYR A 396 -9.39 -25.47 12.75
C TYR A 396 -8.17 -25.10 11.90
N LYS A 397 -8.44 -24.74 10.65
CA LYS A 397 -7.50 -24.16 9.70
C LYS A 397 -8.20 -23.02 8.99
N ILE A 398 -7.74 -21.78 9.18
CA ILE A 398 -8.23 -20.64 8.40
C ILE A 398 -7.31 -20.44 7.21
N ALA A 399 -7.88 -20.43 6.01
CA ALA A 399 -7.12 -20.11 4.80
C ALA A 399 -6.62 -18.66 4.83
N ALA A 400 -5.49 -18.42 4.19
CA ALA A 400 -4.94 -17.07 4.08
C ALA A 400 -5.91 -16.15 3.34
N PHE A 401 -6.13 -14.94 3.87
CA PHE A 401 -6.93 -13.93 3.20
C PHE A 401 -6.18 -13.48 1.94
N PRO A 402 -6.76 -13.62 0.72
CA PRO A 402 -6.13 -13.11 -0.47
C PRO A 402 -6.14 -11.59 -0.37
N GLY A 403 -4.97 -10.96 -0.24
CA GLY A 403 -4.87 -9.50 -0.08
C GLY A 403 -5.62 -8.76 -1.19
N PHE A 404 -6.10 -7.55 -0.90
CA PHE A 404 -6.82 -6.71 -1.87
C PHE A 404 -5.97 -6.30 -3.09
N GLY A 405 -4.67 -6.58 -3.10
CA GLY A 405 -3.73 -6.23 -4.17
C GLY A 405 -3.57 -7.23 -5.31
N SER A 406 -4.28 -8.37 -5.31
CA SER A 406 -4.10 -9.41 -6.36
C SER A 406 -5.28 -9.56 -7.32
N ARG A 407 -6.32 -8.74 -7.22
CA ARG A 407 -7.40 -8.69 -8.20
C ARG A 407 -7.71 -7.24 -8.50
N ASP A 408 -7.35 -6.85 -9.71
CA ASP A 408 -7.90 -5.70 -10.41
C ASP A 408 -9.44 -5.75 -10.26
N PRO A 409 -10.06 -4.79 -9.58
CA PRO A 409 -11.50 -4.74 -9.40
C PRO A 409 -12.16 -3.93 -10.52
N SER A 410 -11.55 -3.90 -11.71
CA SER A 410 -12.18 -3.40 -12.92
C SER A 410 -13.23 -4.41 -13.42
N PRO A 411 -14.38 -3.92 -13.94
CA PRO A 411 -15.51 -4.74 -14.38
C PRO A 411 -15.21 -5.70 -15.53
#